data_AF-A0A388Q039-F1
#
_entry.id   AF-A0A388Q039-F1
#
_cell.length_a   1.000
_cell.length_b   1.000
_cell.length_c   1.000
_cell.angle_alpha   90.00
_cell.angle_beta   90.00
_cell.angle_gamma   90.00
#
_symmetry.space_group_name_H-M   'P 1'
#
loop_
_entity.id
_entity.type
_entity.pdbx_description
1 polymer ?
#
loop_
_entity_poly.entity_id
_entity_poly.type
_entity_poly.pdbx_seq_one_letter_code
_entity_poly.pdbx_strand_id
1 'polypeptide(L)'
;MANTINLNRKNTYITIWLYLSLFLVFLLIFIGGLTRLTESGLSITSWELFSGILPPLNEKQWQNYFSLYKQIPQYKEINLGMSMAEFKYIFWWEYIHRLLARLAALAFVLPFIYFLVKKFFSFKQIVLYSIISLLFFFKGF
;
A
#
# COMPACT_ATOMS: atom_id res chain seq x y z
N MET A 1 29.93 -19.67 22.15
CA MET A 1 28.53 -20.13 22.00
C MET A 1 27.49 -19.00 22.16
N ALA A 2 27.60 -18.07 23.11
CA ALA A 2 26.62 -16.98 23.25
C ALA A 2 26.53 -16.04 22.01
N ASN A 3 27.68 -15.70 21.40
CA ASN A 3 27.71 -14.85 20.19
C ASN A 3 27.10 -15.52 18.96
N THR A 4 27.28 -16.83 18.77
CA THR A 4 26.69 -17.57 17.64
C THR A 4 25.17 -17.72 17.79
N ILE A 5 24.67 -17.93 19.01
CA ILE A 5 23.23 -17.94 19.29
C ILE A 5 22.61 -16.56 19.02
N ASN A 6 23.30 -15.48 19.40
CA ASN A 6 22.81 -14.12 19.18
C ASN A 6 22.79 -13.77 17.68
N LEU A 7 23.85 -14.11 16.93
CA LEU A 7 23.92 -13.96 15.47
C LEU A 7 22.81 -14.75 14.75
N ASN A 8 22.56 -16.00 15.14
CA ASN A 8 21.48 -16.81 14.57
C ASN A 8 20.10 -16.18 14.81
N ARG A 9 19.82 -15.72 16.04
CA ARG A 9 18.55 -15.04 16.34
C ARG A 9 18.38 -13.74 15.55
N LYS A 10 19.43 -12.92 15.42
CA LYS A 10 19.40 -11.70 14.60
C LYS A 10 19.03 -12.02 13.15
N ASN A 11 19.59 -13.10 12.61
CA ASN A 11 19.30 -13.54 11.25
C ASN A 11 17.85 -13.99 11.09
N THR A 12 17.30 -14.76 12.04
CA THR A 12 15.90 -15.20 12.00
C THR A 12 14.91 -14.05 11.95
N TYR A 13 15.09 -12.99 12.75
CA TYR A 13 14.19 -11.83 12.73
C TYR A 13 14.21 -11.08 11.41
N ILE A 14 15.40 -10.89 10.82
CA ILE A 14 15.54 -10.26 9.50
C ILE A 14 14.89 -11.14 8.43
N THR A 15 15.11 -12.46 8.47
CA THR A 15 14.50 -13.41 7.54
C THR A 15 12.97 -13.38 7.59
N ILE A 16 12.38 -13.43 8.79
CA ILE A 16 10.91 -13.34 8.96
C ILE A 16 10.39 -12.01 8.42
N TRP A 17 11.07 -10.90 8.74
CA TRP A 17 10.69 -9.58 8.23
C TRP A 17 10.73 -9.49 6.71
N LEU A 18 11.76 -10.05 6.06
CA LEU A 18 11.87 -10.08 4.61
C LEU A 18 10.80 -10.98 3.97
N TYR A 19 10.50 -12.14 4.54
CA TYR A 19 9.41 -13.00 4.05
C TYR A 19 8.04 -12.35 4.20
N LEU A 20 7.77 -11.68 5.33
CA LEU A 20 6.55 -10.92 5.53
C LEU A 20 6.43 -9.80 4.50
N SER A 21 7.51 -9.08 4.25
CA SER A 21 7.56 -8.00 3.25
C SER A 21 7.32 -8.55 1.84
N LEU A 22 7.92 -9.69 1.49
CA LEU A 22 7.71 -10.36 0.22
C LEU A 22 6.24 -10.78 0.03
N PHE A 23 5.63 -11.33 1.07
CA PHE A 23 4.22 -11.71 1.06
C PHE A 23 3.29 -10.50 0.86
N LEU A 24 3.57 -9.39 1.53
CA LEU A 24 2.81 -8.14 1.34
C LEU A 24 2.97 -7.58 -0.07
N VAL A 25 4.16 -7.64 -0.67
CA VAL A 25 4.38 -7.25 -2.07
C VAL A 25 3.61 -8.16 -3.03
N PHE A 26 3.58 -9.47 -2.77
CA PHE A 26 2.78 -10.40 -3.55
C PHE A 26 1.29 -10.03 -3.53
N LEU A 27 0.73 -9.78 -2.34
CA LEU A 27 -0.67 -9.35 -2.20
C LEU A 27 -0.94 -8.02 -2.92
N LEU A 28 0.01 -7.08 -2.86
CA LEU A 28 -0.09 -5.81 -3.59
C LEU A 28 -0.19 -6.00 -5.09
N ILE A 29 0.69 -6.83 -5.66
CA ILE A 29 0.67 -7.12 -7.09
C ILE A 29 -0.64 -7.81 -7.47
N PHE A 30 -1.11 -8.75 -6.66
CA PHE A 30 -2.35 -9.47 -6.90
C PHE A 30 -3.58 -8.55 -6.88
N ILE A 31 -3.77 -7.79 -5.81
CA ILE A 31 -4.90 -6.87 -5.64
C ILE A 31 -4.81 -5.70 -6.62
N GLY A 32 -3.61 -5.19 -6.91
CA GLY A 32 -3.40 -4.17 -7.93
C GLY A 32 -3.75 -4.68 -9.33
N GLY A 33 -3.43 -5.93 -9.63
CA GLY A 33 -3.87 -6.61 -10.86
C GLY A 33 -5.39 -6.68 -10.97
N LEU A 34 -6.08 -7.10 -9.89
CA LEU A 34 -7.54 -7.09 -9.85
C LEU A 34 -8.11 -5.69 -10.04
N THR A 35 -7.57 -4.69 -9.34
CA THR A 35 -7.99 -3.28 -9.46
C THR A 35 -7.89 -2.77 -10.90
N ARG A 36 -6.86 -3.20 -11.63
CA ARG A 36 -6.71 -2.86 -13.05
C ARG A 36 -7.74 -3.58 -13.93
N LEU A 37 -7.98 -4.87 -13.68
CA LEU A 37 -8.94 -5.68 -14.44
C LEU A 37 -10.39 -5.26 -14.20
N THR A 38 -10.72 -4.77 -13.00
CA THR A 38 -12.04 -4.21 -12.67
C THR A 38 -12.17 -2.73 -13.03
N GLU A 39 -11.18 -2.17 -13.73
CA GLU A 39 -11.10 -0.76 -14.10
C GLU A 39 -11.31 0.23 -12.94
N SER A 40 -10.97 -0.18 -11.72
CA SER A 40 -11.23 0.61 -10.52
C SER A 40 -10.12 1.61 -10.20
N GLY A 41 -8.98 1.54 -10.87
CA GLY A 41 -7.78 2.33 -10.54
C GLY A 41 -7.86 3.86 -10.73
N LEU A 42 -9.05 4.41 -11.05
CA LEU A 42 -9.31 5.84 -11.18
C LEU A 42 -10.55 6.30 -10.38
N SER A 43 -11.09 5.43 -9.52
CA SER A 43 -12.24 5.72 -8.66
C SER A 43 -11.94 6.73 -7.54
N ILE A 44 -10.68 6.83 -7.10
CA ILE A 44 -10.18 7.79 -6.11
C ILE A 44 -9.25 8.78 -6.81
N THR A 45 -9.77 9.95 -7.15
CA THR A 45 -9.04 10.95 -7.94
C THR A 45 -8.20 11.91 -7.10
N SER A 46 -8.49 12.04 -5.80
CA SER A 46 -7.73 12.86 -4.87
C SER A 46 -6.48 12.13 -4.37
N TRP A 47 -5.38 12.88 -4.27
CA TRP A 47 -4.17 12.39 -3.61
C TRP A 47 -4.30 12.53 -2.10
N GLU A 48 -4.57 11.42 -1.42
CA GLU A 48 -4.92 11.44 0.00
C GLU A 48 -3.86 10.75 0.85
N LEU A 49 -2.90 11.55 1.31
CA LEU A 49 -1.79 11.11 2.16
C LEU A 49 -2.28 10.60 3.53
N PHE A 50 -3.14 11.38 4.19
CA PHE A 50 -3.64 11.07 5.54
C PHE A 50 -5.17 10.88 5.57
N SER A 51 -5.93 11.65 4.80
CA SER A 51 -7.40 11.61 4.82
C SER A 51 -7.97 10.29 4.30
N GLY A 52 -7.24 9.60 3.42
CA GLY A 52 -7.69 8.36 2.79
C GLY A 52 -7.36 7.09 3.59
N ILE A 53 -6.92 7.21 4.86
CA ILE A 53 -6.73 6.04 5.75
C ILE A 53 -8.09 5.44 6.11
N LEU A 54 -9.08 6.27 6.40
CA LEU A 54 -10.44 5.83 6.68
C LEU A 54 -11.28 5.87 5.39
N PRO A 55 -12.15 4.89 5.17
CA PRO A 55 -13.08 4.94 4.05
C PRO A 55 -14.15 6.02 4.31
N PRO A 56 -14.94 6.42 3.29
CA PRO A 56 -16.03 7.37 3.48
C PRO A 56 -17.04 6.81 4.50
N LEU A 57 -17.22 7.53 5.60
CA LEU A 57 -18.02 7.10 6.76
C LEU A 57 -19.47 7.58 6.70
N ASN A 58 -19.78 8.55 5.83
CA ASN A 58 -21.12 9.10 5.68
C ASN A 58 -21.47 9.35 4.21
N GLU A 59 -22.77 9.53 3.96
CA GLU A 59 -23.30 9.74 2.61
C GLU A 59 -22.73 10.97 1.92
N LYS A 60 -22.50 12.06 2.66
CA LYS A 60 -21.91 13.29 2.10
C LYS A 60 -20.52 13.04 1.52
N GLN A 61 -19.69 12.27 2.22
CA GLN A 61 -18.35 11.90 1.72
C GLN A 61 -18.47 11.00 0.49
N TRP A 62 -19.36 10.00 0.50
CA TRP A 62 -19.61 9.16 -0.67
C TRP A 62 -20.04 9.97 -1.90
N GLN A 63 -20.95 10.93 -1.73
CA GLN A 63 -21.37 11.83 -2.80
C GLN A 63 -20.24 12.71 -3.31
N ASN A 64 -19.32 13.15 -2.43
CA ASN A 64 -18.16 13.93 -2.83
C ASN A 64 -17.17 13.13 -3.70
N TYR A 65 -16.80 11.91 -3.29
CA TYR A 65 -15.94 11.07 -4.13
C TYR A 65 -16.62 10.73 -5.45
N PHE A 66 -17.91 10.43 -5.42
CA PHE A 66 -18.63 10.09 -6.63
C PHE A 66 -18.76 11.30 -7.57
N SER A 67 -18.97 12.52 -7.05
CA SER A 67 -19.03 13.73 -7.87
C SER A 67 -17.68 14.06 -8.51
N LEU A 68 -16.57 13.77 -7.83
CA LEU A 68 -15.22 13.88 -8.40
C LEU A 68 -15.00 12.82 -9.50
N TYR A 69 -15.44 11.58 -9.27
CA TYR A 69 -15.37 10.53 -10.28
C TYR A 69 -16.18 10.87 -11.55
N LYS A 70 -17.35 11.50 -11.40
CA LYS A 70 -18.17 11.96 -12.54
C LYS A 70 -17.48 12.98 -13.46
N GLN A 71 -16.44 13.66 -12.97
CA GLN A 71 -15.73 14.68 -13.74
C GLN A 71 -14.70 14.08 -14.70
N ILE A 72 -14.19 12.87 -14.42
CA ILE A 72 -13.13 12.26 -15.21
C ILE A 72 -13.66 11.58 -16.48
N PRO A 73 -12.82 11.43 -17.53
CA PRO A 73 -13.22 10.80 -18.80
C PRO A 73 -13.77 9.39 -18.63
N GLN A 74 -13.21 8.59 -17.72
CA GLN A 74 -13.65 7.21 -17.50
C GLN A 74 -15.15 7.11 -17.16
N TYR A 75 -15.67 8.02 -16.33
CA TYR A 75 -17.11 8.05 -16.05
C TYR A 75 -17.91 8.46 -17.28
N LYS A 76 -17.41 9.42 -18.07
CA LYS A 76 -18.13 9.95 -19.23
C LYS A 76 -18.17 8.99 -20.41
N GLU A 77 -17.11 8.19 -20.58
CA GLU A 77 -16.92 7.33 -21.76
C GLU A 77 -17.30 5.88 -21.50
N ILE A 78 -17.07 5.37 -20.28
CA ILE A 78 -17.24 3.94 -19.95
C ILE A 78 -18.39 3.74 -18.95
N ASN A 79 -18.42 4.52 -17.87
CA ASN A 79 -19.32 4.31 -16.74
C ASN A 79 -20.48 5.32 -16.66
N LEU A 80 -20.96 5.78 -17.82
CA LEU A 80 -21.96 6.84 -17.88
C LEU A 80 -23.31 6.34 -17.35
N GLY A 81 -23.85 7.06 -16.36
CA GLY A 81 -25.10 6.66 -15.69
C GLY A 81 -24.90 5.64 -14.56
N MET A 82 -23.65 5.32 -14.20
CA MET A 82 -23.32 4.45 -13.08
C MET A 82 -24.06 4.87 -11.79
N SER A 83 -24.51 3.88 -11.03
CA SER A 83 -25.13 4.06 -9.72
C SER A 83 -24.11 4.25 -8.61
N MET A 84 -24.55 4.76 -7.46
CA MET A 84 -23.69 4.85 -6.27
C MET A 84 -23.21 3.46 -5.79
N ALA A 85 -24.00 2.40 -6.00
CA ALA A 85 -23.63 1.04 -5.59
C ALA A 85 -22.46 0.49 -6.43
N GLU A 86 -22.52 0.68 -7.74
CA GLU A 86 -21.43 0.31 -8.66
C GLU A 86 -20.17 1.15 -8.41
N PHE A 87 -20.33 2.44 -8.14
CA PHE A 87 -19.20 3.29 -7.74
C PHE A 87 -18.53 2.77 -6.45
N LYS A 88 -19.31 2.41 -5.43
CA LYS A 88 -18.78 1.83 -4.19
C LYS A 88 -17.99 0.54 -4.46
N TYR A 89 -18.45 -0.30 -5.38
CA TYR A 89 -17.74 -1.53 -5.73
C TYR A 89 -16.34 -1.25 -6.28
N ILE A 90 -16.21 -0.35 -7.27
CA ILE A 90 -14.88 0.02 -7.81
C ILE A 90 -14.05 0.76 -6.76
N PHE A 91 -14.66 1.64 -5.98
CA PHE A 91 -13.99 2.39 -4.91
C PHE A 91 -13.32 1.47 -3.90
N TRP A 92 -14.00 0.40 -3.45
CA TRP A 92 -13.46 -0.52 -2.46
C TRP A 92 -12.21 -1.24 -2.94
N TRP A 93 -12.17 -1.66 -4.20
CA TRP A 93 -10.96 -2.28 -4.78
C TRP A 93 -9.77 -1.34 -4.74
N GLU A 94 -9.95 -0.10 -5.21
CA GLU A 94 -8.88 0.88 -5.21
C GLU A 94 -8.47 1.29 -3.78
N TYR A 95 -9.45 1.47 -2.88
CA TYR A 95 -9.20 1.80 -1.48
C TYR A 95 -8.39 0.69 -0.78
N ILE A 96 -8.79 -0.58 -0.92
CA ILE A 96 -8.08 -1.71 -0.31
C ILE A 96 -6.66 -1.82 -0.88
N HIS A 97 -6.50 -1.64 -2.19
CA HIS A 97 -5.18 -1.62 -2.83
C HIS A 97 -4.29 -0.52 -2.24
N ARG A 98 -4.78 0.72 -2.14
CA ARG A 98 -4.05 1.86 -1.56
C ARG A 98 -3.75 1.65 -0.07
N LEU A 99 -4.71 1.13 0.70
CA LEU A 99 -4.52 0.84 2.12
C LEU A 99 -3.45 -0.24 2.32
N LEU A 100 -3.48 -1.32 1.53
CA LEU A 100 -2.46 -2.35 1.58
C LEU A 100 -1.08 -1.80 1.23
N ALA A 101 -0.99 -0.85 0.29
CA ALA A 101 0.29 -0.26 -0.10
C ALA A 101 0.92 0.52 1.06
N ARG A 102 0.09 1.29 1.78
CA ARG A 102 0.51 2.00 3.01
C ARG A 102 0.92 1.03 4.12
N LEU A 103 0.14 -0.03 4.34
CA LEU A 103 0.47 -1.06 5.34
C LEU A 103 1.78 -1.77 5.01
N ALA A 104 2.02 -2.12 3.74
CA ALA A 104 3.26 -2.73 3.31
C ALA A 104 4.46 -1.79 3.49
N ALA A 105 4.31 -0.51 3.16
CA ALA A 105 5.34 0.50 3.40
C ALA A 105 5.67 0.62 4.89
N LEU A 106 4.67 0.70 5.77
CA LEU A 106 4.90 0.75 7.23
C LEU A 106 5.52 -0.53 7.77
N ALA A 107 5.04 -1.70 7.32
CA ALA A 107 5.57 -3.00 7.71
C ALA A 107 7.03 -3.22 7.25
N PHE A 108 7.47 -2.54 6.18
CA PHE A 108 8.86 -2.54 5.77
C PHE A 108 9.71 -1.51 6.53
N VAL A 109 9.26 -0.26 6.57
CA VAL A 109 10.03 0.89 7.09
C VAL A 109 10.22 0.81 8.61
N LEU A 110 9.19 0.44 9.38
CA LEU A 110 9.30 0.42 10.85
C LEU A 110 10.35 -0.60 11.35
N PRO A 111 10.34 -1.87 10.90
CA PRO A 111 11.40 -2.81 11.28
C PRO A 111 12.76 -2.42 10.70
N PHE A 112 12.80 -1.84 9.49
CA PHE A 112 14.06 -1.35 8.91
C PHE A 112 14.73 -0.31 9.81
N ILE A 113 13.98 0.72 10.25
CA ILE A 113 14.48 1.74 11.18
C ILE A 113 14.94 1.10 12.50
N TYR A 114 14.16 0.17 13.05
CA TYR A 114 14.52 -0.55 14.27
C TYR A 114 15.86 -1.28 14.13
N PHE A 115 16.03 -2.07 13.07
CA PHE A 115 17.27 -2.81 12.81
C PHE A 115 18.46 -1.89 12.50
N LEU A 116 18.21 -0.73 11.88
CA LEU A 116 19.21 0.30 11.63
C LEU A 116 19.75 0.88 12.95
N VAL A 117 18.86 1.30 13.86
CA VAL A 117 19.23 1.83 15.19
C VAL A 117 19.99 0.79 16.01
N LYS A 118 19.60 -0.49 15.90
CA LYS A 118 20.27 -1.60 16.58
C LYS A 118 21.59 -2.04 15.92
N LYS A 119 21.99 -1.43 14.80
CA LYS A 119 23.21 -1.76 14.03
C LYS A 119 23.26 -3.23 13.60
N PHE A 120 22.13 -3.75 13.11
CA PHE A 120 22.04 -5.14 12.65
C PHE A 120 22.57 -5.34 11.23
N PHE A 121 22.76 -4.25 10.47
CA PHE A 121 23.08 -4.29 9.05
C PHE A 121 24.49 -3.82 8.73
N SER A 122 25.06 -4.41 7.68
CA SER A 122 26.26 -3.89 6.99
C SER A 122 25.90 -2.68 6.12
N PHE A 123 26.90 -1.87 5.75
CA PHE A 123 26.70 -0.68 4.91
C PHE A 123 25.97 -1.00 3.59
N LYS A 124 26.32 -2.11 2.91
CA LYS A 124 25.65 -2.54 1.68
C LYS A 124 24.16 -2.82 1.88
N GLN A 125 23.79 -3.47 2.98
CA GLN A 125 22.39 -3.77 3.33
C GLN A 125 21.62 -2.49 3.65
N ILE A 126 22.24 -1.54 4.35
CA ILE A 126 21.63 -0.24 4.64
C ILE A 126 21.30 0.50 3.34
N VAL A 127 22.23 0.54 2.38
CA VAL A 127 21.99 1.18 1.07
C VAL A 127 20.84 0.49 0.34
N LEU A 128 20.87 -0.84 0.24
CA LEU A 128 19.83 -1.61 -0.45
C LEU A 128 18.44 -1.40 0.18
N TYR A 129 18.31 -1.56 1.49
CA TYR A 129 17.02 -1.42 2.17
C TYR A 129 16.53 0.03 2.23
N SER A 130 17.43 1.02 2.16
CA SER A 130 17.05 2.41 1.96
C SER A 130 16.43 2.64 0.57
N ILE A 131 17.01 2.06 -0.48
CA ILE A 131 16.44 2.12 -1.83
C ILE A 131 15.06 1.44 -1.86
N ILE A 132 14.93 0.26 -1.25
CA ILE A 132 13.64 -0.45 -1.19
C ILE A 132 12.61 0.37 -0.40
N SER A 133 12.99 0.97 0.73
CA SER A 133 12.11 1.86 1.51
C SER A 133 11.61 3.03 0.67
N LEU A 134 12.49 3.64 -0.13
CA LEU A 134 12.13 4.72 -1.03
C LEU A 134 11.13 4.26 -2.10
N LEU A 135 11.30 3.07 -2.67
CA LEU A 135 10.34 2.48 -3.62
C LEU A 135 8.97 2.22 -2.99
N PHE A 136 8.92 1.74 -1.76
CA PHE A 136 7.66 1.58 -1.02
C PHE A 136 6.97 2.93 -0.76
N PHE A 137 7.74 3.97 -0.45
CA PHE A 137 7.21 5.32 -0.29
C PHE A 137 6.53 5.79 -1.56
N PHE A 138 7.19 5.70 -2.72
CA PHE A 138 6.58 6.13 -4.00
C PHE A 138 5.42 5.25 -4.47
N LYS A 139 5.36 3.97 -4.08
CA LYS A 139 4.23 3.09 -4.41
C LYS A 139 3.01 3.28 -3.52
N GLY A 140 3.18 3.78 -2.30
CA GLY A 140 2.09 4.04 -1.36
C GLY A 140 1.25 5.27 -1.68
N PHE A 141 1.62 6.02 -2.72
CA PHE A 141 1.13 7.36 -3.04
C PHE A 141 0.79 7.55 -4.51
#